data_AF-A0A7C2K4Q0-F1
#
_entry.id   AF-A0A7C2K4Q0-F1
#
_cell.length_a   1.000
_cell.length_b   1.000
_cell.length_c   1.000
_cell.angle_alpha   90.00
_cell.angle_beta   90.00
_cell.angle_gamma   90.00
#
_symmetry.space_group_name_H-M   'P 1'
#
loop_
_entity.id
_entity.type
_entity.pdbx_description
1 polymer ?
#
loop_
_entity_poly.entity_id
_entity_poly.type
_entity_poly.pdbx_seq_one_letter_code
_entity_poly.pdbx_strand_id
1 'polypeptide(L)' 'MKYELGKRVKIIDREDWPIPYRFAEAEGVIVRWVKFEEVMRDFDEFVCVKIEKTKPEANEYIGRKLVFRKQNLVLLE' A
#
# COMPACT_ATOMS: atom_id res chain seq x y z
N MET A 1 -16.06 -2.42 4.54
CA MET A 1 -15.44 -2.76 3.25
C MET A 1 -14.14 -3.49 3.56
N LYS A 2 -13.85 -4.66 2.95
CA LYS A 2 -12.70 -5.50 3.33
C LYS A 2 -11.49 -5.27 2.42
N TYR A 3 -10.29 -5.21 3.01
CA TYR A 3 -9.00 -5.14 2.30
C TYR A 3 -8.63 -6.54 1.78
N GLU A 4 -9.19 -6.92 0.64
CA GLU A 4 -9.03 -8.25 0.03
C GLU A 4 -7.96 -8.25 -1.07
N LEU A 5 -7.32 -9.40 -1.31
CA LEU A 5 -6.34 -9.56 -2.38
C LEU A 5 -6.93 -9.17 -3.74
N GLY A 6 -6.15 -8.44 -4.54
CA GLY A 6 -6.55 -7.98 -5.86
C GLY A 6 -7.36 -6.67 -5.88
N LYS A 7 -7.83 -6.17 -4.74
CA LYS A 7 -8.49 -4.85 -4.68
C LYS A 7 -7.49 -3.73 -4.93
N ARG A 8 -7.95 -2.69 -5.64
CA ARG A 8 -7.19 -1.45 -5.86
C ARG A 8 -7.34 -0.52 -4.65
N VAL A 9 -6.27 0.17 -4.30
CA VAL A 9 -6.24 1.16 -3.22
C VAL A 9 -5.50 2.42 -3.66
N LYS A 10 -5.93 3.56 -3.12
CA LYS A 10 -5.17 4.82 -3.11
C LYS A 10 -4.56 5.02 -1.72
N ILE A 11 -3.29 5.39 -1.69
CA ILE A 11 -2.57 5.72 -0.47
C ILE A 11 -2.87 7.18 -0.13
N ILE A 12 -3.40 7.41 1.07
CA ILE A 12 -3.72 8.74 1.63
C ILE A 12 -2.78 9.11 2.77
N ASP A 13 -1.56 8.57 2.74
CA ASP A 13 -0.54 8.84 3.75
C ASP A 13 -0.02 10.29 3.67
N ARG A 14 0.88 10.63 4.59
CA ARG A 14 1.52 11.93 4.77
C ARG A 14 2.17 12.50 3.50
N GLU A 15 1.68 13.66 3.07
CA GLU A 15 2.28 14.46 2.00
C GLU A 15 3.63 15.08 2.41
N ASP A 16 3.90 15.21 3.71
CA ASP A 16 5.12 15.79 4.26
C ASP A 16 6.31 14.81 4.36
N TRP A 17 6.10 13.54 4.01
CA TRP A 17 7.19 12.56 4.04
C TRP A 17 8.36 12.93 3.11
N PRO A 18 9.59 12.54 3.48
CA PRO A 18 10.77 12.79 2.67
C PRO A 18 10.69 12.05 1.33
N ILE A 19 11.21 12.67 0.27
CA ILE A 19 11.42 12.02 -1.02
C ILE A 19 12.51 10.95 -0.86
N PRO A 20 12.35 9.73 -1.42
CA PRO A 20 11.29 9.28 -2.33
C PRO A 20 10.13 8.51 -1.66
N TYR A 21 9.97 8.64 -0.34
CA TYR A 21 8.97 7.89 0.45
C TYR A 21 7.59 8.54 0.48
N ARG A 22 7.39 9.62 -0.28
CA ARG A 22 6.12 10.36 -0.33
C ARG A 22 5.14 9.65 -1.28
N PHE A 23 4.35 8.72 -0.73
CA PHE A 23 3.37 7.93 -1.47
C PHE A 23 1.95 8.48 -1.44
N ALA A 24 1.73 9.68 -0.91
CA ALA A 24 0.43 10.32 -0.97
C ALA A 24 -0.06 10.37 -2.43
N GLU A 25 -1.27 9.87 -2.64
CA GLU A 25 -1.93 9.70 -3.93
C GLU A 25 -1.44 8.57 -4.83
N ALA A 26 -0.46 7.78 -4.40
CA ALA A 26 -0.07 6.58 -5.12
C ALA A 26 -1.21 5.55 -5.14
N GLU A 27 -1.33 4.82 -6.24
CA GLU A 27 -2.29 3.73 -6.41
C GLU A 27 -1.55 2.39 -6.49
N GLY A 28 -2.18 1.35 -5.96
CA GLY A 28 -1.68 0.01 -6.10
C GLY A 28 -2.74 -1.05 -5.88
N VAL A 29 -2.30 -2.30 -5.91
CA VAL A 29 -3.15 -3.47 -5.72
C VAL A 29 -2.74 -4.20 -4.45
N ILE A 30 -3.71 -4.61 -3.65
CA ILE A 30 -3.48 -5.41 -2.46
C ILE A 30 -2.94 -6.79 -2.88
N VAL A 31 -1.77 -7.14 -2.36
CA VAL A 31 -1.09 -8.40 -2.64
C VAL A 31 -0.79 -9.13 -1.34
N ARG A 32 -0.54 -10.43 -1.45
CA ARG A 32 -0.13 -11.24 -0.30
C ARG A 32 1.25 -10.77 0.18
N TRP A 33 1.35 -10.43 1.47
CA TRP A 33 2.59 -10.02 2.12
C TRP A 33 3.55 -11.22 2.23
N VAL A 34 3.14 -12.26 2.96
CA VAL A 34 3.90 -13.52 3.15
C VAL A 34 2.94 -14.72 3.13
N LYS A 35 3.48 -15.94 3.03
CA LYS A 35 2.69 -17.18 2.95
C LYS A 35 2.09 -17.61 4.31
N PHE A 36 2.66 -17.14 5.43
CA PHE A 36 2.29 -17.56 6.77
C PHE A 36 1.37 -16.54 7.45
N GLU A 37 0.06 -16.66 7.20
CA GLU A 37 -0.94 -15.71 7.70
C GLU A 37 -1.06 -15.70 9.24
N GLU A 38 -0.79 -16.82 9.91
CA GLU A 38 -0.86 -16.92 11.37
C GLU A 38 0.16 -16.05 12.09
N VAL A 39 1.38 -15.93 11.54
CA VAL A 39 2.45 -15.08 12.07
C VAL A 39 2.11 -13.60 11.87
N MET A 40 1.30 -13.29 10.86
CA MET A 40 0.91 -11.93 10.53
C MET A 40 -0.37 -11.48 11.24
N ARG A 41 -0.96 -12.32 12.08
CA ARG A 41 -2.19 -12.00 12.81
C ARG A 41 -2.03 -10.75 13.69
N ASP A 42 -0.87 -10.57 14.29
CA ASP A 42 -0.56 -9.40 15.13
C ASP A 42 -0.28 -8.13 14.31
N PHE A 43 -0.16 -8.26 12.98
CA PHE A 43 0.08 -7.16 12.03
C PHE A 43 -1.14 -6.95 11.12
N ASP A 44 -2.33 -7.33 11.57
CA ASP A 44 -3.55 -7.21 10.76
C ASP A 44 -3.85 -5.76 10.40
N GLU A 45 -3.34 -4.77 11.14
CA GLU A 45 -3.47 -3.35 10.82
C GLU A 45 -2.71 -2.95 9.54
N PHE A 46 -1.85 -3.81 9.01
CA PHE A 46 -1.04 -3.55 7.83
C PHE A 46 -1.53 -4.32 6.59
N VAL A 47 -1.32 -3.72 5.43
CA VAL A 47 -1.68 -4.26 4.11
C VAL A 47 -0.48 -4.12 3.19
N CYS A 48 -0.15 -5.21 2.50
CA CYS A 48 0.88 -5.18 1.47
C CYS A 48 0.27 -4.78 0.13
N VAL A 49 0.85 -3.76 -0.49
CA VAL A 49 0.38 -3.15 -1.74
C VAL A 49 1.51 -3.19 -2.76
N LYS A 50 1.21 -3.69 -3.96
CA LYS A 50 2.08 -3.54 -5.13
C LYS A 50 1.76 -2.20 -5.80
N ILE A 51 2.73 -1.29 -5.84
CA ILE A 51 2.54 0.05 -6.42
C ILE A 51 2.39 -0.04 -7.94
N GLU A 52 1.39 0.62 -8.50
CA GLU A 52 1.13 0.68 -9.95
C GLU A 52 1.26 2.10 -10.49
N LYS A 53 0.87 3.11 -9.70
CA LYS A 53 0.97 4.52 -10.08
C LYS A 53 1.42 5.35 -8.89
N THR A 54 2.18 6.39 -9.15
CA THR A 54 2.65 7.33 -8.12
C THR A 54 3.07 8.65 -8.78
N LYS A 55 3.32 9.67 -7.96
CA LYS A 55 3.94 10.91 -8.41
C LYS A 55 5.41 10.68 -8.82
N PRO A 56 6.00 11.56 -9.66
CA PRO A 56 7.35 11.37 -10.19
C PRO A 56 8.43 11.11 -9.13
N GLU A 57 8.29 11.69 -7.94
CA GLU A 57 9.24 11.60 -6.84
C GLU A 57 9.40 10.18 -6.27
N ALA A 58 8.45 9.28 -6.56
CA ALA A 58 8.42 7.91 -6.05
C ALA A 58 8.36 6.86 -7.17
N ASN A 59 8.62 7.24 -8.43
CA ASN A 59 8.51 6.36 -9.60
C ASN A 59 9.36 5.08 -9.50
N GLU A 60 10.49 5.10 -8.79
CA GLU A 60 11.36 3.93 -8.59
C GLU A 60 10.68 2.77 -7.83
N TYR A 61 9.54 3.04 -7.18
CA TYR A 61 8.77 2.06 -6.43
C TYR A 61 7.66 1.40 -7.25
N ILE A 62 7.39 1.84 -8.48
CA ILE A 62 6.42 1.18 -9.35
C ILE A 62 6.83 -0.30 -9.52
N GLY A 63 5.87 -1.20 -9.27
CA GLY A 63 6.06 -2.66 -9.28
C GLY A 63 6.57 -3.25 -7.96
N ARG A 64 7.07 -2.44 -7.02
CA ARG A 64 7.51 -2.92 -5.70
C ARG A 64 6.34 -3.20 -4.77
N LYS A 65 6.57 -4.10 -3.82
CA LYS A 65 5.63 -4.45 -2.75
C LYS A 65 6.02 -3.68 -1.49
N LEU A 66 5.13 -2.82 -1.01
CA LEU A 66 5.32 -2.02 0.20
C LEU A 66 4.20 -2.31 1.19
N VAL A 67 4.41 -1.95 2.44
CA VAL A 67 3.47 -2.23 3.53
C VAL A 67 2.95 -0.91 4.07
N PHE A 68 1.63 -0.77 4.15
CA PHE A 68 0.95 0.43 4.63
C PHE A 68 -0.04 0.06 5.72
N ARG A 69 -0.29 0.98 6.65
CA ARG A 69 -1.40 0.82 7.60
C ARG A 69 -2.73 0.96 6.88
N LYS A 70 -3.72 0.14 7.24
CA LYS A 70 -5.08 0.18 6.69
C LYS A 70 -5.67 1.59 6.70
N GLN A 71 -5.47 2.33 7.78
CA GLN A 71 -5.97 3.71 7.93
C GLN A 71 -5.41 4.69 6.89
N ASN A 72 -4.27 4.38 6.26
CA ASN A 72 -3.65 5.20 5.22
C ASN A 72 -4.08 4.75 3.81
N LEU A 73 -5.08 3.89 3.68
CA LEU A 73 -5.53 3.32 2.41
C LEU A 73 -7.03 3.52 2.20
N VAL A 74 -7.41 4.02 1.02
CA VAL A 74 -8.80 4.08 0.55
C VAL A 74 -8.99 3.07 -0.57
N LEU A 75 -10.04 2.26 -0.51
CA LEU A 75 -10.39 1.33 -1.59
C LEU A 75 -10.91 2.13 -2.79
N LEU A 76 -10.43 1.77 -3.97
CA LEU A 76 -10.94 2.29 -5.24
C LEU A 76 -12.02 1.33 -5.76
N GLU A 77 -13.06 1.90 -6.38
CA GLU A 77 -14.15 1.15 -7.03
C GLU A 77 -13.69 0.43 -8.31
#